data_AF-A0AAE3ZZB4-F1
#
_entry.id   AF-A0AAE3ZZB4-F1
#
_cell.length_a   1.000
_cell.length_b   1.000
_cell.length_c   1.000
_cell.angle_alpha   90.00
_cell.angle_beta   90.00
_cell.angle_gamma   90.00
#
_symmetry.space_group_name_H-M   'P 1'
#
loop_
_entity.id
_entity.type
_entity.pdbx_description
1 polymer ?
#
loop_
_entity_poly.entity_id
_entity_poly.type
_entity_poly.pdbx_seq_one_letter_code
_entity_poly.pdbx_strand_id
1 'polypeptide(L)'
;MAHAERHVTIGERGRVVLPAAIRNQLGLTPGTRMLLTTEPDGSLRLRPYRAVADRHRGILARRGSGSAVDELLAERRREAAAEDG
;
A
#
# COMPACT_ATOMS: atom_id res chain seq x y z
N MET A 1 -10.84 15.08 10.54
CA MET A 1 -11.38 13.90 9.82
C MET A 1 -12.32 13.16 10.78
N ALA A 2 -13.41 12.56 10.31
CA ALA A 2 -14.47 12.07 11.18
C ALA A 2 -14.00 10.91 12.07
N HIS A 3 -13.62 11.22 13.32
CA HIS A 3 -13.36 10.24 14.38
C HIS A 3 -14.69 9.83 15.00
N ALA A 4 -15.49 9.06 14.27
CA ALA A 4 -16.62 8.37 14.87
C ALA A 4 -16.08 7.09 15.53
N GLU A 5 -15.75 7.18 16.81
CA GLU A 5 -15.41 6.01 17.61
C GLU A 5 -16.62 5.07 17.66
N ARG A 6 -16.36 3.78 17.42
CA ARG A 6 -17.40 2.74 17.40
C ARG A 6 -16.85 1.53 18.11
N HIS A 7 -17.58 1.08 19.12
CA HIS A 7 -17.28 -0.19 19.76
C HIS A 7 -17.55 -1.32 18.78
N VAL A 8 -16.54 -2.17 18.60
CA VAL A 8 -16.62 -3.44 17.88
C VAL A 8 -16.08 -4.52 18.79
N THR A 9 -16.70 -5.69 18.77
CA THR A 9 -16.24 -6.84 19.54
C THR A 9 -15.44 -7.77 18.63
N ILE A 10 -14.40 -8.38 19.19
CA ILE A 10 -13.68 -9.46 18.53
C ILE A 10 -14.52 -10.74 18.70
N GLY A 11 -15.00 -11.28 17.60
CA GLY A 11 -15.70 -12.55 17.56
C GLY A 11 -14.74 -13.74 17.62
N GLU A 12 -15.28 -14.93 17.41
CA GLU A 12 -14.49 -16.16 17.40
C GLU A 12 -13.31 -16.07 16.43
N ARG A 13 -12.19 -16.67 16.85
CA ARG A 13 -10.95 -16.76 16.05
C ARG A 13 -10.42 -15.40 15.59
N GLY A 14 -10.64 -14.33 16.37
CA GLY A 14 -10.06 -13.01 16.10
C GLY A 14 -10.76 -12.19 15.00
N ARG A 15 -11.98 -12.57 14.59
CA ARG A 15 -12.71 -11.85 13.53
C ARG A 15 -13.33 -10.56 14.07
N VAL A 16 -13.15 -9.46 13.34
CA VAL A 16 -13.86 -8.20 13.61
C VAL A 16 -14.89 -7.97 12.51
N VAL A 17 -16.14 -7.74 12.91
CA VAL A 17 -17.21 -7.41 11.97
C VAL A 17 -17.18 -5.91 11.69
N LEU A 18 -16.88 -5.52 10.45
CA LEU A 18 -17.02 -4.11 10.04
C LEU A 18 -18.51 -3.78 9.82
N PRO A 19 -19.09 -2.82 10.56
CA PRO A 19 -20.48 -2.41 10.38
C PRO A 19 -20.77 -1.93 8.95
N ALA A 20 -22.01 -2.11 8.48
CA ALA A 20 -22.42 -1.78 7.10
C ALA A 20 -22.09 -0.33 6.71
N ALA A 21 -22.32 0.62 7.61
CA ALA A 21 -21.99 2.02 7.40
C ALA A 21 -20.50 2.25 7.07
N ILE A 22 -19.59 1.54 7.75
CA ILE A 22 -18.15 1.65 7.49
C ILE A 22 -17.79 1.00 6.14
N ARG A 23 -18.37 -0.18 5.85
CA ARG A 23 -18.14 -0.84 4.55
C ARG A 23 -18.56 0.05 3.39
N ASN A 24 -19.74 0.68 3.47
CA ASN A 24 -20.27 1.55 2.43
C ASN A 24 -19.42 2.82 2.27
N GLN A 25 -19.03 3.45 3.39
CA GLN A 25 -18.17 4.64 3.38
C GLN A 25 -16.80 4.35 2.73
N LEU A 26 -16.26 3.15 2.94
CA LEU A 26 -14.97 2.74 2.41
C LEU A 26 -15.06 1.95 1.08
N GLY A 27 -16.26 1.78 0.51
CA GLY A 27 -16.48 1.01 -0.72
C GLY A 27 -16.00 -0.45 -0.65
N LEU A 28 -16.06 -1.07 0.53
CA LEU A 28 -15.57 -2.42 0.75
C LEU A 28 -16.60 -3.47 0.32
N THR A 29 -16.18 -4.40 -0.53
CA THR A 29 -16.97 -5.57 -0.93
C THR A 29 -16.40 -6.85 -0.29
N PRO A 30 -17.19 -7.94 -0.22
CA PRO A 30 -16.68 -9.23 0.20
C PRO A 30 -15.46 -9.64 -0.65
N GLY A 31 -14.40 -10.10 0.02
CA GLY A 31 -13.14 -10.46 -0.63
C GLY A 31 -12.14 -9.31 -0.81
N THR A 32 -12.47 -8.06 -0.43
CA THR A 32 -11.50 -6.97 -0.42
C THR A 32 -10.33 -7.31 0.50
N ARG A 33 -9.11 -7.36 -0.07
CA ARG A 33 -7.87 -7.59 0.67
C ARG A 33 -7.50 -6.32 1.43
N MET A 34 -7.21 -6.47 2.71
CA MET A 34 -6.81 -5.39 3.61
C MET A 34 -5.38 -5.62 4.10
N LEU A 35 -4.67 -4.54 4.34
CA LEU A 35 -3.42 -4.53 5.09
C LEU A 35 -3.71 -4.09 6.51
N LEU A 36 -3.16 -4.81 7.46
CA LEU A 36 -3.24 -4.53 8.89
C LEU A 36 -1.85 -4.20 9.39
N THR A 37 -1.70 -3.06 10.05
CA THR A 37 -0.46 -2.64 10.70
C THR A 37 -0.75 -2.28 12.14
N THR A 38 0.15 -2.66 13.04
CA THR A 38 0.13 -2.27 14.45
C THR A 38 0.93 -0.98 14.60
N GLU A 39 0.36 0.00 15.27
CA GLU A 39 1.00 1.28 15.56
C GLU A 39 1.65 1.22 16.97
N PRO A 40 2.62 2.11 17.29
CA PRO A 40 3.30 2.11 18.59
C PRO A 40 2.38 2.37 19.79
N ASP A 41 1.25 3.02 19.58
CA ASP A 41 0.23 3.29 20.59
C ASP A 41 -0.68 2.07 20.89
N GLY A 42 -0.40 0.92 20.26
CA GLY A 42 -1.19 -0.30 20.39
C GLY A 42 -2.45 -0.31 19.52
N SER A 43 -2.69 0.73 18.71
CA SER A 43 -3.81 0.76 17.78
C SER A 43 -3.53 -0.08 16.53
N LEU A 44 -4.61 -0.49 15.87
CA LEU A 44 -4.56 -1.19 14.58
C LEU A 44 -5.03 -0.27 13.46
N ARG A 45 -4.22 -0.17 12.41
CA ARG A 45 -4.61 0.52 11.18
C ARG A 45 -4.91 -0.50 10.08
N LEU A 46 -6.15 -0.49 9.58
CA LEU A 46 -6.55 -1.24 8.40
C LEU A 46 -6.67 -0.33 7.18
N ARG A 47 -6.16 -0.78 6.03
CA ARG A 47 -6.33 -0.10 4.75
C ARG A 47 -6.50 -1.09 3.59
N PRO A 48 -7.27 -0.76 2.54
CA PRO A 48 -7.36 -1.61 1.35
C PRO A 48 -5.98 -1.82 0.71
N TYR A 49 -5.70 -3.03 0.23
CA TYR A 49 -4.43 -3.36 -0.41
C TYR A 49 -4.15 -2.47 -1.64
N ARG A 50 -5.20 -2.13 -2.41
CA ARG A 50 -5.09 -1.22 -3.58
C ARG A 50 -4.62 0.18 -3.21
N ALA A 51 -4.87 0.65 -1.98
CA ALA A 51 -4.41 1.96 -1.53
C ALA A 51 -2.87 2.04 -1.41
N VAL A 52 -2.17 0.91 -1.32
CA VAL A 52 -0.69 0.89 -1.39
C VAL A 52 -0.20 1.04 -2.82
N ALA A 53 -0.86 0.39 -3.79
CA ALA A 53 -0.51 0.52 -5.21
C ALA A 53 -0.66 1.97 -5.70
N ASP A 54 -1.71 2.68 -5.28
CA ASP A 54 -1.91 4.08 -5.67
C ASP A 54 -0.92 5.04 -4.99
N ARG A 55 -0.52 4.76 -3.73
CA ARG A 55 0.50 5.55 -3.03
C ARG A 55 1.90 5.38 -3.64
N HIS A 56 2.20 4.22 -4.22
CA HIS A 56 3.45 3.99 -4.96
C HIS A 56 3.36 4.36 -6.45
N ARG A 57 2.17 4.35 -7.07
CA ARG A 57 1.97 4.93 -8.41
C ARG A 57 2.32 6.41 -8.45
N GLY A 58 2.09 7.16 -7.38
CA GLY A 58 2.52 8.57 -7.29
C GLY A 58 4.04 8.77 -7.23
N ILE A 59 4.80 7.77 -6.74
CA ILE A 59 6.27 7.82 -6.73
C ILE A 59 6.82 7.53 -8.13
N LEU A 60 6.22 6.59 -8.87
CA LEU A 60 6.60 6.27 -10.24
C LEU A 60 6.05 7.24 -11.28
N ALA A 61 4.89 7.87 -11.06
CA ALA A 61 4.30 8.86 -11.97
C ALA A 61 4.92 10.26 -11.83
N ARG A 62 5.65 10.53 -10.73
CA ARG A 62 6.47 11.75 -10.59
C ARG A 62 7.83 11.64 -11.27
N ARG A 63 8.26 10.43 -11.63
CA ARG A 63 9.42 10.24 -12.50
C ARG A 63 8.86 10.19 -13.91
N GLY A 64 9.06 11.29 -14.65
CA GLY A 64 8.71 11.37 -16.06
C GLY A 64 9.17 10.13 -16.82
N SER A 65 8.50 9.87 -17.93
CA SER A 65 8.72 8.74 -18.85
C SER A 65 10.15 8.71 -19.42
N GLY A 66 11.11 8.27 -18.61
CA GLY A 66 12.52 8.13 -18.98
C GLY A 66 13.43 8.63 -17.87
N SER A 67 14.06 7.72 -17.13
CA SER A 67 15.49 7.80 -16.79
C SER A 67 15.95 6.63 -15.91
N ALA A 68 15.06 5.98 -15.14
CA ALA A 68 15.53 4.97 -14.18
C ALA A 68 16.06 3.70 -14.84
N VAL A 69 15.44 3.26 -15.94
CA VAL A 69 15.89 2.08 -16.70
C VAL A 69 17.04 2.44 -17.64
N ASP A 70 17.01 3.64 -18.23
CA ASP A 70 18.09 4.12 -19.11
C ASP A 70 19.39 4.42 -18.35
N GLU A 71 19.32 4.97 -17.13
CA GLU A 71 20.47 5.13 -16.23
C GLU A 71 21.08 3.77 -15.86
N LEU A 72 20.24 2.77 -15.53
CA LEU A 72 20.70 1.42 -15.18
C LEU A 72 21.34 0.70 -16.39
N LEU A 73 20.79 0.89 -17.59
CA LEU A 73 21.34 0.35 -18.84
C LEU A 73 22.65 1.05 -19.23
N ALA A 74 22.75 2.37 -19.04
CA ALA A 74 23.96 3.13 -19.30
C ALA A 74 25.09 2.81 -18.29
N GLU A 75 24.75 2.46 -17.05
CA GLU A 75 25.70 1.98 -16.05
C GLU A 75 26.25 0.60 -16.42
N ARG A 76 25.39 -0.36 -16.79
CA ARG A 76 25.82 -1.69 -17.26
C ARG A 76 26.70 -1.66 -18.51
N ARG A 77 26.44 -0.75 -19.46
CA ARG A 77 27.27 -0.60 -20.67
C ARG A 77 28.65 -0.02 -20.38
N ARG A 78 28.78 0.82 -19.35
CA ARG A 78 30.08 1.38 -18.91
C ARG A 78 30.93 0.33 -18.21
N GLU A 79 30.32 -0.55 -17.42
CA GLU A 79 31.00 -1.68 -16.80
C GLU A 79 31.51 -2.69 -17.86
N ALA A 80 30.68 -3.03 -18.86
CA ALA A 80 31.09 -3.94 -19.93
C ALA A 80 32.24 -3.43 -20.80
N ALA A 81 32.38 -2.10 -20.98
CA ALA A 81 33.48 -1.50 -21.73
C ALA A 81 34.80 -1.43 -20.94
N ALA A 82 34.76 -1.62 -19.62
CA ALA A 82 35.93 -1.58 -18.75
C ALA A 82 36.59 -2.95 -18.53
N GLU A 83 35.93 -4.05 -18.92
CA GLU A 83 36.46 -5.41 -18.77
C GLU A 83 37.14 -5.96 -20.04
N ASP A 84 36.97 -5.32 -21.20
CA ASP A 84 37.62 -5.69 -22.49
C ASP A 84 38.79 -4.76 -22.88
N GLY A 85 39.43 -4.10 -21.90
CA GLY A 85 40.60 -3.22 -22.08
C GLY A 85 41.87 -3.75 -21.43
#